data_AF-A0A559NKS5-F1
#
_entry.id   AF-A0A559NKS5-F1
#
_cell.length_a   1.000
_cell.length_b   1.000
_cell.length_c   1.000
_cell.angle_alpha   90.00
_cell.angle_beta   90.00
_cell.angle_gamma   90.00
#
_symmetry.space_group_name_H-M   'P 1'
#
loop_
_entity.id
_entity.type
_entity.pdbx_description
1 polymer ?
#
loop_
_entity_poly.entity_id
_entity_poly.type
_entity_poly.pdbx_seq_one_letter_code
_entity_poly.pdbx_strand_id
1 'polypeptide(L)'
;MYNTRIHPYFSIHSRLYSKDDLLELGYSLIKEGEEFEMHIGGFILDWIDSSPTILVKTSGSTGTPKDIALKKEQMVNSALATGNYFNLTSKSSVLLCLPATYIAGKMMLVRAMVLGLDIHFVSPTSSPLEFVKRSFDFGAMVPMQVANSLSKLNLIKKLIIGGAPISNSIREELKGVDNSSYETYGMTETITHIAVKPLNNKMAKNTPFTVLPNVEISTDARGCLVINAPNISDEPVITNDVVDIISTKEFYWLGRFDNVINSGGVKVHPEHIEKVISNYMDIPFFVAGIADEDLGEKVVLLVENGVKEDIKQTLDTITDFKKFEKPKSIVVLKEFIRTESGKIQRFKTLSLLKT
;
A
#
# COMPACT_ATOMS: atom_id res chain seq x y z
N MET A 1 -6.77 25.17 21.62
CA MET A 1 -5.96 25.39 20.41
C MET A 1 -4.93 24.26 20.34
N TYR A 2 -4.96 23.40 19.32
CA TYR A 2 -3.98 22.32 19.21
C TYR A 2 -2.63 22.92 18.83
N ASN A 3 -1.56 22.56 19.54
CA ASN A 3 -0.23 23.07 19.24
C ASN A 3 0.65 21.97 18.65
N THR A 4 0.69 21.92 17.32
CA THR A 4 1.60 21.05 16.59
C THR A 4 3.05 21.42 16.88
N ARG A 5 3.82 20.48 17.43
CA ARG A 5 5.27 20.64 17.65
C ARG A 5 6.02 20.20 16.39
N ILE A 6 6.97 21.02 15.97
CA ILE A 6 7.93 20.70 14.90
C ILE A 6 9.26 20.37 15.57
N HIS A 7 9.87 19.26 15.19
CA HIS A 7 11.15 18.85 15.75
C HIS A 7 12.25 19.86 15.37
N PRO A 8 13.14 20.31 16.28
CA PRO A 8 14.17 21.32 16.00
C PRO A 8 15.20 20.98 14.92
N TYR A 9 15.28 19.71 14.53
CA TYR A 9 16.15 19.21 13.47
C TYR A 9 15.41 18.87 12.17
N PHE A 10 14.11 19.17 12.09
CA PHE A 10 13.38 19.00 10.85
C PHE A 10 13.98 19.89 9.76
N SER A 11 14.31 19.29 8.63
CA SER A 11 14.82 20.00 7.47
C SER A 11 14.17 19.50 6.18
N ILE A 12 14.10 20.40 5.21
CA ILE A 12 13.69 20.11 3.84
C ILE A 12 14.87 20.47 2.95
N HIS A 13 15.32 19.53 2.12
CA HIS A 13 16.49 19.69 1.26
C HIS A 13 17.74 20.19 2.02
N SER A 14 17.97 19.69 3.24
CA SER A 14 19.06 20.08 4.15
C SER A 14 18.96 21.50 4.74
N ARG A 15 17.85 22.23 4.53
CA ARG A 15 17.57 23.51 5.18
C ARG A 15 16.64 23.30 6.36
N LEU A 16 17.01 23.79 7.55
CA LEU A 16 16.18 23.70 8.75
C LEU A 16 14.95 24.60 8.64
N TYR A 17 13.82 24.12 9.19
CA TYR A 17 12.57 24.88 9.27
C TYR A 17 12.00 24.83 10.68
N SER A 18 11.79 26.00 11.27
CA SER A 18 10.94 26.18 12.44
C SER A 18 9.46 26.17 12.05
N LYS A 19 8.57 26.21 13.04
CA LYS A 19 7.13 26.34 12.80
C LYS A 19 6.79 27.64 12.05
N ASP A 20 7.48 28.73 12.34
CA ASP A 20 7.22 30.03 11.72
C ASP A 20 7.70 30.04 10.26
N ASP A 21 8.84 29.42 9.97
CA ASP A 21 9.35 29.27 8.59
C ASP A 21 8.41 28.45 7.70
N LEU A 22 7.69 27.48 8.29
CA LEU A 22 6.75 26.61 7.55
C LEU A 22 5.54 27.37 6.99
N LEU A 23 5.14 28.48 7.61
CA LEU A 23 4.04 29.30 7.10
C LEU A 23 4.42 29.94 5.77
N GLU A 24 5.60 30.57 5.70
CA GLU A 24 6.12 31.18 4.48
C GLU A 24 6.38 30.13 3.40
N LEU A 25 7.01 29.00 3.77
CA LEU A 25 7.25 27.90 2.85
C LEU A 25 5.95 27.36 2.25
N GLY A 26 4.93 27.11 3.08
CA GLY A 26 3.64 26.59 2.63
C GLY A 26 3.00 27.49 1.57
N TYR A 27 3.00 28.81 1.79
CA TYR A 27 2.48 29.76 0.81
C TYR A 27 3.33 29.84 -0.46
N SER A 28 4.66 29.79 -0.36
CA SER A 28 5.56 29.79 -1.52
C SER A 28 5.32 28.56 -2.40
N LEU A 29 5.27 27.35 -1.82
CA LEU A 29 5.00 26.10 -2.57
C LEU A 29 3.64 26.12 -3.27
N ILE A 30 2.60 26.71 -2.65
CA ILE A 30 1.26 26.82 -3.25
C ILE A 30 1.25 27.79 -4.44
N LYS A 31 2.01 28.88 -4.37
CA LYS A 31 1.97 29.96 -5.37
C LYS A 31 2.95 29.77 -6.52
N GLU A 32 4.13 29.23 -6.22
CA GLU A 32 5.30 29.23 -7.12
C GLU A 32 5.80 27.81 -7.42
N GLY A 33 5.36 26.80 -6.67
CA GLY A 33 5.79 25.42 -6.86
C GLY A 33 5.08 24.70 -8.01
N GLU A 34 5.61 23.54 -8.37
CA GLU A 34 4.93 22.61 -9.29
C GLU A 34 3.65 22.02 -8.66
N GLU A 35 2.77 21.43 -9.46
CA GLU A 35 1.46 20.92 -8.99
C GLU A 35 1.58 19.99 -7.76
N PHE A 36 2.57 19.09 -7.76
CA PHE A 36 2.78 18.18 -6.63
C PHE A 36 3.29 18.90 -5.37
N GLU A 37 4.06 19.99 -5.54
CA GLU A 37 4.57 20.83 -4.47
C GLU A 37 3.46 21.68 -3.85
N MET A 38 2.49 22.14 -4.66
CA MET A 38 1.30 22.83 -4.16
C MET A 38 0.55 21.97 -3.12
N HIS A 39 0.44 20.66 -3.35
CA HIS A 39 -0.15 19.73 -2.39
C HIS A 39 0.69 19.54 -1.11
N ILE A 40 2.02 19.61 -1.23
CA ILE A 40 2.93 19.61 -0.08
C ILE A 40 2.73 20.89 0.74
N GLY A 41 2.73 22.05 0.09
CA GLY A 41 2.50 23.35 0.73
C GLY A 41 1.14 23.42 1.43
N GLY A 42 0.08 22.98 0.76
CA GLY A 42 -1.27 22.90 1.35
C GLY A 42 -1.29 22.03 2.61
N PHE A 43 -0.69 20.84 2.56
CA PHE A 43 -0.62 19.97 3.73
C PHE A 43 0.24 20.55 4.87
N ILE A 44 1.35 21.22 4.57
CA ILE A 44 2.18 21.89 5.57
C ILE A 44 1.34 22.93 6.34
N LEU A 45 0.56 23.75 5.62
CA LEU A 45 -0.34 24.73 6.23
C LEU A 45 -1.41 24.05 7.09
N ASP A 46 -2.05 23.00 6.58
CA ASP A 46 -3.03 22.22 7.35
C ASP A 46 -2.41 21.61 8.63
N TRP A 47 -1.14 21.19 8.57
CA TRP A 47 -0.45 20.57 9.69
C TRP A 47 -0.10 21.55 10.81
N ILE A 48 0.38 22.75 10.46
CA ILE A 48 0.74 23.80 11.44
C ILE A 48 -0.50 24.54 11.97
N ASP A 49 -1.63 24.46 11.28
CA ASP A 49 -2.91 25.01 11.73
C ASP A 49 -3.32 24.47 13.12
N SER A 50 -4.11 25.26 13.83
CA SER A 50 -4.55 24.96 15.20
C SER A 50 -5.67 23.91 15.31
N SER A 51 -6.24 23.46 14.19
CA SER A 51 -7.17 22.34 14.14
C SER A 51 -6.49 21.05 14.65
N PRO A 52 -7.15 20.28 15.53
CA PRO A 52 -6.63 18.99 16.00
C PRO A 52 -6.75 17.87 14.95
N THR A 53 -7.43 18.12 13.82
CA THR A 53 -7.72 17.10 12.80
C THR A 53 -7.31 17.54 11.40
N ILE A 54 -6.95 16.56 10.57
CA ILE A 54 -6.69 16.70 9.14
C ILE A 54 -7.77 15.95 8.36
N LEU A 55 -8.33 16.58 7.32
CA LEU A 55 -9.23 15.92 6.39
C LEU A 55 -8.44 15.15 5.32
N VAL A 56 -8.75 13.87 5.14
CA VAL A 56 -8.12 13.03 4.13
C VAL A 56 -9.16 12.29 3.31
N LYS A 57 -8.88 12.13 2.01
CA LYS A 57 -9.71 11.34 1.11
C LYS A 57 -9.24 9.89 1.10
N THR A 58 -10.18 8.96 1.21
CA THR A 58 -9.94 7.55 0.90
C THR A 58 -9.99 7.32 -0.60
N SER A 59 -9.22 6.36 -1.10
CA SER A 59 -9.24 5.97 -2.51
C SER A 59 -10.48 5.16 -2.91
N GLY A 60 -11.48 5.01 -2.00
CA GLY A 60 -12.76 4.32 -2.17
C GLY A 60 -12.74 3.08 -3.09
N SER A 61 -12.72 1.86 -2.52
CA SER A 61 -12.89 0.63 -3.33
C SER A 61 -14.21 0.58 -4.09
N THR A 62 -15.23 1.31 -3.63
CA THR A 62 -16.56 1.47 -4.22
C THR A 62 -16.64 2.59 -5.28
N GLY A 63 -15.54 3.31 -5.53
CA GLY A 63 -15.44 4.36 -6.55
C GLY A 63 -15.88 5.77 -6.11
N THR A 64 -16.44 5.94 -4.92
CA THR A 64 -16.72 7.26 -4.32
C THR A 64 -15.75 7.52 -3.17
N PRO A 65 -14.81 8.48 -3.30
CA PRO A 65 -13.95 8.90 -2.20
C PRO A 65 -14.77 9.35 -0.98
N LYS A 66 -14.41 8.87 0.21
CA LYS A 66 -14.96 9.37 1.47
C LYS A 66 -13.94 10.24 2.17
N ASP A 67 -14.39 11.37 2.71
CA ASP A 67 -13.59 12.20 3.59
C ASP A 67 -13.56 11.58 5.00
N ILE A 68 -12.35 11.45 5.55
CA ILE A 68 -12.10 10.98 6.91
C ILE A 68 -11.32 12.07 7.64
N ALA A 69 -11.77 12.43 8.85
CA ALA A 69 -11.03 13.31 9.73
C ALA A 69 -10.07 12.46 10.59
N LEU A 70 -8.75 12.67 10.44
CA LEU A 70 -7.72 12.02 11.25
C LEU A 70 -7.23 12.97 12.34
N LYS A 71 -7.06 12.49 13.58
CA LYS A 71 -6.46 13.31 14.65
C LYS A 71 -4.97 13.45 14.40
N LYS A 72 -4.44 14.67 14.51
CA LYS A 72 -2.99 14.95 14.39
C LYS A 72 -2.18 14.14 15.40
N GLU A 73 -2.71 13.94 16.61
CA GLU A 73 -2.07 13.12 17.65
C GLU A 73 -1.90 11.65 17.21
N GLN A 74 -2.92 11.07 16.59
CA GLN A 74 -2.84 9.70 16.06
C GLN A 74 -1.84 9.62 14.90
N MET A 75 -1.74 10.66 14.06
CA MET A 75 -0.72 10.75 13.01
C MET A 75 0.70 10.85 13.60
N VAL A 76 0.90 11.61 14.68
CA VAL A 76 2.16 11.67 15.43
C VAL A 76 2.52 10.29 15.96
N ASN A 77 1.57 9.57 16.56
CA ASN A 77 1.79 8.23 17.08
C ASN A 77 2.17 7.23 15.98
N SER A 78 1.53 7.30 14.81
CA SER A 78 1.90 6.50 13.63
C SER A 78 3.32 6.82 13.14
N ALA A 79 3.73 8.10 13.15
CA ALA A 79 5.09 8.50 12.82
C ALA A 79 6.12 7.95 13.82
N LEU A 80 5.85 8.05 15.12
CA LEU A 80 6.70 7.51 16.18
C LEU A 80 6.85 5.98 16.07
N ALA A 81 5.76 5.26 15.79
CA ALA A 81 5.79 3.81 15.59
C ALA A 81 6.68 3.43 14.38
N THR A 82 6.57 4.18 13.27
CA THR A 82 7.44 4.00 12.10
C THR A 82 8.91 4.27 12.46
N GLY A 83 9.18 5.39 13.15
CA GLY A 83 10.52 5.79 13.54
C GLY A 83 11.20 4.78 14.46
N ASN A 84 10.47 4.26 15.44
CA ASN A 84 10.96 3.24 16.36
C ASN A 84 11.24 1.91 15.64
N TYR A 85 10.32 1.44 14.80
CA TYR A 85 10.48 0.16 14.10
C TYR A 85 11.66 0.20 13.12
N PHE A 86 11.77 1.27 12.32
CA PHE A 86 12.83 1.40 11.32
C PHE A 86 14.09 2.07 11.86
N ASN A 87 14.17 2.35 13.17
CA ASN A 87 15.29 3.07 13.80
C ASN A 87 15.66 4.35 13.01
N LEU A 88 14.66 5.22 12.77
CA LEU A 88 14.85 6.52 12.14
C LEU A 88 15.15 7.55 13.23
N THR A 89 16.36 8.06 13.22
CA THR A 89 16.82 9.07 14.17
C THR A 89 16.71 10.47 13.56
N SER A 90 16.72 11.50 14.40
CA SER A 90 16.79 12.88 13.91
C SER A 90 17.97 13.06 12.95
N LYS A 91 17.79 13.86 11.90
CA LYS A 91 18.71 14.10 10.78
C LYS A 91 18.87 12.93 9.80
N SER A 92 18.22 11.78 10.02
CA SER A 92 18.13 10.77 8.97
C SER A 92 17.46 11.37 7.72
N SER A 93 17.99 11.01 6.56
CA SER A 93 17.53 11.52 5.26
C SER A 93 16.41 10.65 4.70
N VAL A 94 15.32 11.27 4.23
CA VAL A 94 14.16 10.56 3.70
C VAL A 94 13.71 11.09 2.35
N LEU A 95 13.31 10.18 1.45
CA LEU A 95 12.79 10.52 0.13
C LEU A 95 11.25 10.51 0.13
N LEU A 96 10.65 11.63 -0.27
CA LEU A 96 9.24 11.74 -0.61
C LEU A 96 9.06 11.75 -2.13
N CYS A 97 8.68 10.61 -2.70
CA CYS A 97 8.34 10.47 -4.11
C CYS A 97 6.88 10.01 -4.33
N LEU A 98 6.04 10.18 -3.30
CA LEU A 98 4.62 9.87 -3.31
C LEU A 98 3.81 11.16 -3.33
N PRO A 99 2.67 11.20 -4.03
CA PRO A 99 1.81 12.37 -4.04
C PRO A 99 1.28 12.70 -2.63
N ALA A 100 1.49 13.94 -2.19
CA ALA A 100 0.97 14.47 -0.92
C ALA A 100 -0.56 14.69 -0.92
N THR A 101 -1.24 14.40 -2.03
CA THR A 101 -2.71 14.33 -2.10
C THR A 101 -3.24 13.21 -1.20
N TYR A 102 -2.52 12.09 -1.12
CA TYR A 102 -2.93 10.89 -0.38
C TYR A 102 -2.18 10.76 0.96
N ILE A 103 -2.75 9.96 1.86
CA ILE A 103 -2.21 9.77 3.21
C ILE A 103 -0.76 9.25 3.23
N ALA A 104 -0.36 8.47 2.23
CA ALA A 104 1.00 7.95 2.15
C ALA A 104 2.06 9.06 1.99
N GLY A 105 1.82 10.05 1.11
CA GLY A 105 2.70 11.21 0.95
C GLY A 105 2.65 12.14 2.17
N LYS A 106 1.43 12.44 2.67
CA LYS A 106 1.22 13.25 3.88
C LYS A 106 1.99 12.71 5.08
N MET A 107 1.98 11.38 5.27
CA MET A 107 2.68 10.77 6.40
C MET A 107 4.19 10.77 6.28
N MET A 108 4.78 10.89 5.08
CA MET A 108 6.22 11.16 4.98
C MET A 108 6.57 12.55 5.51
N LEU A 109 5.74 13.55 5.24
CA LEU A 109 5.90 14.91 5.80
C LEU A 109 5.72 14.91 7.32
N VAL A 110 4.69 14.23 7.84
CA VAL A 110 4.50 14.09 9.30
C VAL A 110 5.67 13.39 9.96
N ARG A 111 6.14 12.26 9.41
CA ARG A 111 7.34 11.56 9.93
C ARG A 111 8.53 12.50 9.99
N ALA A 112 8.77 13.28 8.93
CA ALA A 112 9.88 14.21 8.90
C ALA A 112 9.76 15.31 9.97
N MET A 113 8.59 15.95 10.08
CA MET A 113 8.34 17.02 11.05
C MET A 113 8.38 16.53 12.50
N VAL A 114 7.88 15.32 12.78
CA VAL A 114 7.80 14.74 14.13
C VAL A 114 9.13 14.18 14.60
N LEU A 115 9.85 13.47 13.73
CA LEU A 115 11.10 12.78 14.08
C LEU A 115 12.34 13.65 13.81
N GLY A 116 12.17 14.83 13.21
CA GLY A 116 13.28 15.72 12.86
C GLY A 116 14.15 15.17 11.75
N LEU A 117 13.53 14.63 10.71
CA LEU A 117 14.22 14.06 9.56
C LEU A 117 14.52 15.14 8.52
N ASP A 118 15.49 14.84 7.66
CA ASP A 118 15.78 15.64 6.46
C ASP A 118 15.01 15.08 5.26
N ILE A 119 13.89 15.70 4.91
CA ILE A 119 13.03 15.25 3.81
C ILE A 119 13.45 15.90 2.49
N HIS A 120 13.54 15.08 1.45
CA HIS A 120 13.74 15.52 0.07
C HIS A 120 12.55 15.04 -0.73
N PHE A 121 11.77 15.96 -1.28
CA PHE A 121 10.70 15.58 -2.21
C PHE A 121 11.18 15.68 -3.65
N VAL A 122 10.60 14.82 -4.49
CA VAL A 122 10.76 14.82 -5.95
C VAL A 122 9.39 14.64 -6.58
N SER A 123 9.26 14.99 -7.85
CA SER A 123 8.01 14.79 -8.59
C SER A 123 7.56 13.31 -8.50
N PRO A 124 6.28 13.03 -8.17
CA PRO A 124 5.77 11.68 -8.00
C PRO A 124 5.51 11.02 -9.35
N THR A 125 6.56 10.58 -10.03
CA THR A 125 6.48 9.90 -11.32
C THR A 125 6.48 8.37 -11.14
N SER A 126 6.29 7.65 -12.26
CA SER A 126 6.48 6.20 -12.30
C SER A 126 7.96 5.78 -12.14
N SER A 127 8.92 6.69 -12.32
CA SER A 127 10.37 6.44 -12.24
C SER A 127 11.07 7.48 -11.34
N PRO A 128 10.70 7.57 -10.05
CA PRO A 128 11.09 8.70 -9.20
C PRO A 128 12.60 8.78 -8.88
N LEU A 129 13.36 7.71 -9.13
CA LEU A 129 14.81 7.68 -8.93
C LEU A 129 15.62 8.07 -10.17
N GLU A 130 14.98 8.41 -11.29
CA GLU A 130 15.66 8.71 -12.56
C GLU A 130 16.75 9.80 -12.39
N PHE A 131 16.42 10.90 -11.71
CA PHE A 131 17.35 12.01 -11.49
C PHE A 131 17.98 12.05 -10.09
N VAL A 132 17.66 11.08 -9.24
CA VAL A 132 18.23 10.98 -7.89
C VAL A 132 19.68 10.48 -7.97
N LYS A 133 20.59 11.23 -7.34
CA LYS A 133 22.04 10.98 -7.33
C LYS A 133 22.63 10.75 -5.93
N ARG A 134 21.81 10.79 -4.90
CA ARG A 134 22.22 10.63 -3.49
C ARG A 134 21.49 9.45 -2.87
N SER A 135 22.05 8.93 -1.77
CA SER A 135 21.38 7.93 -0.96
C SER A 135 20.51 8.56 0.13
N PHE A 136 19.50 7.81 0.56
CA PHE A 136 18.55 8.12 1.62
C PHE A 136 18.50 6.99 2.63
N ASP A 137 18.26 7.33 3.89
CA ASP A 137 18.11 6.34 4.96
C ASP A 137 16.75 5.63 4.90
N PHE A 138 15.72 6.33 4.41
CA PHE A 138 14.37 5.78 4.32
C PHE A 138 13.58 6.34 3.13
N GLY A 139 12.68 5.54 2.56
CA GLY A 139 11.77 5.96 1.49
C GLY A 139 10.49 5.13 1.49
N ALA A 140 9.48 5.64 0.80
CA ALA A 140 8.21 4.94 0.59
C ALA A 140 7.82 4.99 -0.89
N MET A 141 7.41 3.85 -1.45
CA MET A 141 7.04 3.73 -2.87
C MET A 141 5.82 2.82 -3.06
N VAL A 142 5.18 2.94 -4.23
CA VAL A 142 4.22 1.94 -4.73
C VAL A 142 4.93 0.91 -5.61
N PRO A 143 4.37 -0.31 -5.82
CA PRO A 143 5.04 -1.38 -6.59
C PRO A 143 5.49 -0.95 -7.99
N MET A 144 4.71 -0.15 -8.70
CA MET A 144 5.08 0.37 -10.03
C MET A 144 6.34 1.23 -10.00
N GLN A 145 6.50 2.09 -8.99
CA GLN A 145 7.70 2.90 -8.82
C GLN A 145 8.93 2.05 -8.51
N VAL A 146 8.75 0.98 -7.75
CA VAL A 146 9.80 0.00 -7.42
C VAL A 146 10.26 -0.71 -8.68
N ALA A 147 9.34 -1.25 -9.48
CA ALA A 147 9.65 -1.94 -10.74
C ALA A 147 10.48 -1.07 -11.69
N ASN A 148 10.12 0.20 -11.84
CA ASN A 148 10.83 1.14 -12.71
C ASN A 148 12.12 1.73 -12.10
N SER A 149 12.42 1.42 -10.84
CA SER A 149 13.58 1.99 -10.12
C SER A 149 14.57 0.94 -9.63
N LEU A 150 14.39 -0.35 -9.96
CA LEU A 150 15.18 -1.49 -9.45
C LEU A 150 16.68 -1.24 -9.44
N SER A 151 17.24 -0.73 -10.54
CA SER A 151 18.67 -0.47 -10.72
C SER A 151 19.25 0.61 -9.78
N LYS A 152 18.39 1.40 -9.13
CA LYS A 152 18.77 2.48 -8.22
C LYS A 152 18.18 2.32 -6.81
N LEU A 153 17.48 1.23 -6.51
CA LEU A 153 16.86 1.03 -5.19
C LEU A 153 17.88 0.93 -4.06
N ASN A 154 19.14 0.61 -4.35
CA ASN A 154 20.26 0.67 -3.41
C ASN A 154 20.54 2.10 -2.89
N LEU A 155 20.02 3.13 -3.56
CA LEU A 155 20.05 4.51 -3.04
C LEU A 155 19.12 4.69 -1.83
N ILE A 156 18.19 3.78 -1.56
CA ILE A 156 17.29 3.87 -0.40
C ILE A 156 17.60 2.71 0.55
N LYS A 157 18.21 3.00 1.70
CA LYS A 157 18.65 1.96 2.65
C LYS A 157 17.49 1.13 3.21
N LYS A 158 16.40 1.79 3.61
CA LYS A 158 15.16 1.16 4.10
C LYS A 158 13.98 1.63 3.25
N LEU A 159 13.32 0.71 2.58
CA LEU A 159 12.21 1.02 1.68
C LEU A 159 10.94 0.34 2.16
N ILE A 160 9.88 1.12 2.38
CA ILE A 160 8.54 0.55 2.53
C ILE A 160 7.78 0.62 1.20
N ILE A 161 7.13 -0.48 0.86
CA ILE A 161 6.36 -0.66 -0.37
C ILE A 161 4.91 -0.93 0.05
N GLY A 162 3.97 -0.15 -0.50
CA GLY A 162 2.56 -0.25 -0.12
C GLY A 162 1.60 0.27 -1.18
N GLY A 163 0.32 0.31 -0.83
CA GLY A 163 -0.75 0.86 -1.67
C GLY A 163 -1.32 -0.10 -2.72
N ALA A 164 -0.61 -1.17 -3.07
CA ALA A 164 -1.08 -2.26 -3.91
C ALA A 164 -0.31 -3.56 -3.63
N PRO A 165 -0.86 -4.74 -3.99
CA PRO A 165 -0.14 -6.01 -3.93
C PRO A 165 1.17 -5.97 -4.75
N ILE A 166 2.22 -6.61 -4.24
CA ILE A 166 3.52 -6.72 -4.92
C ILE A 166 3.54 -8.03 -5.73
N SER A 167 3.81 -7.93 -7.04
CA SER A 167 3.92 -9.09 -7.94
C SER A 167 5.11 -9.99 -7.56
N ASN A 168 5.05 -11.26 -7.96
CA ASN A 168 6.16 -12.19 -7.70
C ASN A 168 7.42 -11.81 -8.48
N SER A 169 7.29 -11.24 -9.68
CA SER A 169 8.43 -10.70 -10.45
C SER A 169 9.23 -9.67 -9.64
N ILE A 170 8.56 -8.63 -9.12
CA ILE A 170 9.20 -7.61 -8.28
C ILE A 170 9.82 -8.24 -7.02
N ARG A 171 9.14 -9.20 -6.39
CA ARG A 171 9.67 -9.88 -5.19
C ARG A 171 10.96 -10.64 -5.49
N GLU A 172 11.05 -11.31 -6.63
CA GLU A 172 12.26 -12.03 -7.04
C GLU A 172 13.40 -11.05 -7.36
N GLU A 173 13.12 -9.97 -8.09
CA GLU A 173 14.12 -8.94 -8.42
C GLU A 173 14.67 -8.23 -7.17
N LEU A 174 13.82 -7.93 -6.19
CA LEU A 174 14.21 -7.29 -4.93
C LEU A 174 15.23 -8.12 -4.11
N LYS A 175 15.32 -9.44 -4.31
CA LYS A 175 16.30 -10.28 -3.60
C LYS A 175 17.74 -9.92 -3.95
N GLY A 176 17.97 -9.40 -5.15
CA GLY A 176 19.29 -8.97 -5.62
C GLY A 176 19.64 -7.52 -5.27
N VAL A 177 18.70 -6.76 -4.70
CA VAL A 177 18.90 -5.35 -4.37
C VAL A 177 19.56 -5.23 -3.00
N ASP A 178 20.65 -4.46 -2.94
CA ASP A 178 21.35 -4.12 -1.69
C ASP A 178 20.60 -3.01 -0.92
N ASN A 179 19.47 -3.38 -0.33
CA ASN A 179 18.74 -2.57 0.63
C ASN A 179 17.87 -3.44 1.55
N SER A 180 17.17 -2.82 2.49
CA SER A 180 16.10 -3.47 3.25
C SER A 180 14.73 -2.97 2.79
N SER A 181 14.06 -3.77 1.97
CA SER A 181 12.72 -3.54 1.46
C SER A 181 11.67 -4.31 2.25
N TYR A 182 10.55 -3.65 2.51
CA TYR A 182 9.45 -4.18 3.31
C TYR A 182 8.13 -3.93 2.59
N GLU A 183 7.27 -4.93 2.57
CA GLU A 183 5.86 -4.77 2.25
C GLU A 183 5.13 -4.27 3.50
N THR A 184 4.18 -3.37 3.29
CA THR A 184 3.37 -2.79 4.38
C THR A 184 1.92 -3.20 4.25
N TYR A 185 1.28 -3.50 5.38
CA TYR A 185 -0.16 -3.67 5.48
C TYR A 185 -0.75 -2.53 6.29
N GLY A 186 -1.74 -1.85 5.72
CA GLY A 186 -2.38 -0.68 6.29
C GLY A 186 -3.44 -0.08 5.38
N MET A 187 -4.21 0.84 5.95
CA MET A 187 -5.31 1.55 5.30
C MET A 187 -5.46 2.96 5.85
N THR A 188 -6.36 3.76 5.28
CA THR A 188 -6.57 5.14 5.74
C THR A 188 -7.12 5.19 7.17
N GLU A 189 -7.97 4.23 7.53
CA GLU A 189 -8.55 4.06 8.86
C GLU A 189 -7.49 3.74 9.93
N THR A 190 -6.35 3.19 9.53
CA THR A 190 -5.19 2.99 10.40
C THR A 190 -4.10 4.03 10.14
N ILE A 191 -4.43 5.13 9.49
CA ILE A 191 -3.55 6.21 9.02
C ILE A 191 -2.58 5.72 7.95
N THR A 192 -1.67 4.81 8.28
CA THR A 192 -0.82 4.10 7.31
C THR A 192 -0.66 2.64 7.71
N HIS A 193 0.57 2.14 7.78
CA HIS A 193 0.87 0.74 8.03
C HIS A 193 0.78 0.42 9.52
N ILE A 194 0.21 -0.75 9.82
CA ILE A 194 0.18 -1.34 11.16
C ILE A 194 0.98 -2.63 11.23
N ALA A 195 1.36 -3.18 10.08
CA ALA A 195 2.22 -4.34 9.98
C ALA A 195 3.15 -4.24 8.78
N VAL A 196 4.24 -4.97 8.88
CA VAL A 196 5.33 -4.98 7.91
C VAL A 196 5.78 -6.41 7.66
N LYS A 197 6.23 -6.66 6.45
CA LYS A 197 6.75 -7.95 6.00
C LYS A 197 8.03 -7.71 5.22
N PRO A 198 9.18 -8.20 5.69
CA PRO A 198 10.43 -8.11 4.94
C PRO A 198 10.33 -8.78 3.56
N LEU A 199 10.94 -8.17 2.54
CA LEU A 199 10.92 -8.66 1.15
C LEU A 199 12.27 -9.17 0.67
N ASN A 200 13.35 -8.56 1.13
CA ASN A 200 14.72 -9.00 0.92
C ASN A 200 15.46 -9.08 2.27
N ASN A 201 16.71 -9.58 2.27
CA ASN A 201 17.52 -10.00 3.45
C ASN A 201 17.45 -11.49 3.85
N LYS A 202 17.67 -12.42 2.91
CA LYS A 202 17.90 -13.86 3.20
C LYS A 202 16.81 -14.54 4.05
N MET A 203 15.58 -14.01 4.04
CA MET A 203 14.47 -14.58 4.80
C MET A 203 13.83 -15.75 4.07
N ALA A 204 13.23 -16.65 4.84
CA ALA A 204 12.55 -17.83 4.33
C ALA A 204 11.40 -17.45 3.36
N LYS A 205 11.16 -18.32 2.38
CA LYS A 205 9.91 -18.27 1.60
C LYS A 205 8.73 -18.24 2.59
N ASN A 206 7.77 -17.35 2.33
CA ASN A 206 6.53 -17.23 3.11
C ASN A 206 6.67 -16.57 4.50
N THR A 207 7.36 -15.44 4.61
CA THR A 207 7.35 -14.63 5.86
C THR A 207 5.97 -14.00 6.09
N PRO A 208 5.41 -14.04 7.32
CA PRO A 208 4.15 -13.37 7.65
C PRO A 208 4.30 -11.86 7.76
N PHE A 209 3.18 -11.15 7.88
CA PHE A 209 3.20 -9.77 8.36
C PHE A 209 3.35 -9.77 9.88
N THR A 210 4.23 -8.91 10.39
CA THR A 210 4.40 -8.67 11.82
C THR A 210 3.88 -7.27 12.15
N VAL A 211 3.01 -7.15 13.14
CA VAL A 211 2.42 -5.86 13.54
C VAL A 211 3.45 -4.98 14.27
N LEU A 212 3.26 -3.66 14.16
CA LEU A 212 4.06 -2.67 14.89
C LEU A 212 3.81 -2.77 16.41
N PRO A 213 4.73 -2.24 17.24
CA PRO A 213 4.53 -2.20 18.69
C PRO A 213 3.19 -1.56 19.08
N ASN A 214 2.58 -2.07 20.15
CA ASN A 214 1.27 -1.63 20.67
C ASN A 214 0.08 -1.81 19.72
N VAL A 215 0.23 -2.62 18.67
CA VAL A 215 -0.89 -3.12 17.85
C VAL A 215 -1.17 -4.57 18.24
N GLU A 216 -2.44 -4.91 18.40
CA GLU A 216 -2.92 -6.27 18.60
C GLU A 216 -3.90 -6.63 17.50
N ILE A 217 -3.92 -7.91 17.12
CA ILE A 217 -4.77 -8.41 16.06
C ILE A 217 -5.55 -9.64 16.50
N SER A 218 -6.74 -9.77 15.94
CA SER A 218 -7.62 -10.93 16.10
C SER A 218 -8.47 -11.09 14.83
N THR A 219 -9.45 -12.00 14.85
CA THR A 219 -10.41 -12.16 13.76
C THR A 219 -11.85 -12.08 14.25
N ASP A 220 -12.73 -11.58 13.41
CA ASP A 220 -14.18 -11.71 13.61
C ASP A 220 -14.70 -13.10 13.18
N ALA A 221 -16.02 -13.31 13.24
CA ALA A 221 -16.66 -14.57 12.84
C ALA A 221 -16.51 -14.92 11.34
N ARG A 222 -16.09 -13.97 10.50
CA ARG A 222 -15.85 -14.17 9.07
C ARG A 222 -14.40 -14.59 8.79
N GLY A 223 -13.54 -14.59 9.81
CA GLY A 223 -12.09 -14.72 9.64
C GLY A 223 -11.43 -13.43 9.15
N CYS A 224 -12.14 -12.28 9.23
CA CYS A 224 -11.59 -10.99 8.82
C CYS A 224 -10.75 -10.38 9.94
N LEU A 225 -9.65 -9.74 9.58
CA LEU A 225 -8.73 -9.11 10.51
C LEU A 225 -9.43 -8.00 11.31
N VAL A 226 -9.30 -8.06 12.63
CA VAL A 226 -9.69 -7.01 13.58
C VAL A 226 -8.42 -6.45 14.19
N ILE A 227 -8.24 -5.13 14.05
CA ILE A 227 -7.02 -4.42 14.46
C ILE A 227 -7.34 -3.58 15.68
N ASN A 228 -6.70 -3.87 16.81
CA ASN A 228 -6.73 -3.03 18.01
C ASN A 228 -5.44 -2.21 18.08
N ALA A 229 -5.55 -0.90 17.88
CA ALA A 229 -4.41 0.00 17.81
C ALA A 229 -4.75 1.36 18.48
N PRO A 230 -4.85 1.40 19.82
CA PRO A 230 -5.43 2.52 20.57
C PRO A 230 -4.71 3.86 20.39
N ASN A 231 -3.43 3.83 20.00
CA ASN A 231 -2.66 5.06 19.75
C ASN A 231 -2.97 5.71 18.39
N ILE A 232 -3.59 4.98 17.47
CA ILE A 232 -3.86 5.46 16.10
C ILE A 232 -5.33 5.37 15.69
N SER A 233 -6.17 4.65 16.44
CA SER A 233 -7.62 4.56 16.29
C SER A 233 -8.26 4.48 17.67
N ASP A 234 -9.38 5.19 17.86
CA ASP A 234 -10.10 5.17 19.14
C ASP A 234 -10.84 3.84 19.35
N GLU A 235 -11.25 3.20 18.25
CA GLU A 235 -12.00 1.95 18.23
C GLU A 235 -11.25 0.88 17.43
N PRO A 236 -11.50 -0.42 17.70
CA PRO A 236 -10.98 -1.49 16.87
C PRO A 236 -11.42 -1.34 15.41
N VAL A 237 -10.46 -1.47 14.49
CA VAL A 237 -10.73 -1.41 13.05
C VAL A 237 -11.09 -2.82 12.56
N ILE A 238 -12.35 -3.02 12.20
CA ILE A 238 -12.84 -4.26 11.61
C ILE A 238 -12.66 -4.17 10.09
N THR A 239 -11.83 -5.05 9.54
CA THR A 239 -11.55 -5.05 8.10
C THR A 239 -12.49 -6.01 7.34
N ASN A 240 -12.34 -6.04 6.02
CA ASN A 240 -12.88 -7.08 5.14
C ASN A 240 -11.73 -7.91 4.56
N ASP A 241 -10.59 -7.98 5.25
CA ASP A 241 -9.42 -8.74 4.83
C ASP A 241 -9.39 -10.07 5.58
N VAL A 242 -9.51 -11.18 4.85
CA VAL A 242 -9.42 -12.51 5.44
C VAL A 242 -7.96 -12.83 5.72
N VAL A 243 -7.69 -13.30 6.93
CA VAL A 243 -6.33 -13.58 7.40
C VAL A 243 -6.24 -14.94 8.09
N ASP A 244 -5.03 -15.48 8.11
CA ASP A 244 -4.65 -16.59 8.97
C ASP A 244 -3.76 -16.04 10.11
N ILE A 245 -4.26 -16.08 11.34
CA ILE A 245 -3.56 -15.56 12.53
C ILE A 245 -2.58 -16.61 13.03
N ILE A 246 -1.30 -16.27 13.05
CA ILE A 246 -0.23 -17.13 13.57
C ILE A 246 -0.03 -16.86 15.07
N SER A 247 -0.12 -15.59 15.46
CA SER A 247 -0.02 -15.13 16.84
C SER A 247 -0.75 -13.79 17.00
N THR A 248 -0.83 -13.26 18.21
CA THR A 248 -1.39 -11.91 18.47
C THR A 248 -0.60 -10.78 17.78
N LYS A 249 0.52 -11.09 17.12
CA LYS A 249 1.40 -10.14 16.43
C LYS A 249 1.68 -10.49 14.97
N GLU A 250 1.30 -11.68 14.50
CA GLU A 250 1.68 -12.16 13.17
C GLU A 250 0.52 -12.81 12.43
N PHE A 251 0.42 -12.54 11.13
CA PHE A 251 -0.64 -13.08 10.29
C PHE A 251 -0.22 -13.21 8.82
N TYR A 252 -0.92 -14.10 8.10
CA TYR A 252 -0.93 -14.11 6.64
C TYR A 252 -2.19 -13.43 6.12
N TRP A 253 -2.04 -12.52 5.16
CA TRP A 253 -3.16 -12.00 4.40
C TRP A 253 -3.55 -13.00 3.30
N LEU A 254 -4.82 -13.41 3.28
CA LEU A 254 -5.33 -14.42 2.35
C LEU A 254 -6.10 -13.81 1.18
N GLY A 255 -6.72 -12.64 1.38
CA GLY A 255 -7.52 -11.97 0.36
C GLY A 255 -8.63 -11.11 0.94
N ARG A 256 -9.50 -10.59 0.09
CA ARG A 256 -10.69 -9.86 0.51
C ARG A 256 -11.87 -10.80 0.73
N PHE A 257 -12.59 -10.60 1.82
CA PHE A 257 -13.85 -11.31 2.08
C PHE A 257 -14.86 -11.07 0.95
N ASP A 258 -14.91 -9.83 0.44
CA ASP A 258 -15.79 -9.41 -0.66
C ASP A 258 -15.52 -10.19 -1.97
N ASN A 259 -14.34 -10.82 -2.10
CA ASN A 259 -13.92 -11.56 -3.29
C ASN A 259 -14.05 -13.09 -3.13
N VAL A 260 -14.40 -13.60 -1.94
CA VAL A 260 -14.43 -15.05 -1.69
C VAL A 260 -15.46 -15.73 -2.61
N ILE A 261 -15.01 -16.76 -3.32
CA ILE A 261 -15.83 -17.56 -4.23
C ILE A 261 -16.34 -18.80 -3.48
N ASN A 262 -17.63 -19.08 -3.54
CA ASN A 262 -18.23 -20.29 -2.99
C ASN A 262 -18.46 -21.32 -4.10
N SER A 263 -17.47 -22.19 -4.33
CA SER A 263 -17.49 -23.19 -5.41
C SER A 263 -17.75 -24.57 -4.85
N GLY A 264 -18.95 -25.10 -5.07
CA GLY A 264 -19.35 -26.45 -4.61
C GLY A 264 -19.29 -26.61 -3.09
N GLY A 265 -19.60 -25.56 -2.33
CA GLY A 265 -19.51 -25.53 -0.87
C GLY A 265 -18.10 -25.28 -0.31
N VAL A 266 -17.09 -25.07 -1.16
CA VAL A 266 -15.72 -24.74 -0.75
C VAL A 266 -15.46 -23.25 -0.94
N LYS A 267 -14.91 -22.60 0.10
CA LYS A 267 -14.46 -21.22 0.03
C LYS A 267 -13.11 -21.15 -0.69
N VAL A 268 -13.08 -20.41 -1.77
CA VAL A 268 -11.90 -20.22 -2.62
C VAL A 268 -11.51 -18.74 -2.58
N HIS A 269 -10.23 -18.46 -2.32
CA HIS A 269 -9.68 -17.10 -2.29
C HIS A 269 -9.04 -16.77 -3.64
N PRO A 270 -9.61 -15.86 -4.44
CA PRO A 270 -9.06 -15.48 -5.74
C PRO A 270 -7.59 -15.06 -5.67
N GLU A 271 -7.21 -14.34 -4.63
CA GLU A 271 -5.87 -13.78 -4.47
C GLU A 271 -4.79 -14.86 -4.33
N HIS A 272 -5.14 -16.03 -3.79
CA HIS A 272 -4.24 -17.19 -3.78
C HIS A 272 -4.00 -17.73 -5.19
N ILE A 273 -5.08 -17.89 -5.96
CA ILE A 273 -5.05 -18.36 -7.35
C ILE A 273 -4.25 -17.37 -8.21
N GLU A 274 -4.50 -16.09 -8.03
CA GLU A 274 -3.82 -15.02 -8.75
C GLU A 274 -2.32 -15.02 -8.45
N LYS A 275 -1.93 -15.23 -7.19
CA LYS A 275 -0.53 -15.36 -6.81
C LYS A 275 0.14 -16.55 -7.49
N VAL A 276 -0.54 -17.69 -7.61
CA VAL A 276 -0.03 -18.86 -8.34
C VAL A 276 0.14 -18.53 -9.83
N ILE A 277 -0.89 -17.99 -10.46
CA ILE A 277 -0.92 -17.67 -11.89
C ILE A 277 0.15 -16.62 -12.26
N SER A 278 0.41 -15.65 -11.39
CA SER A 278 1.39 -14.58 -11.63
C SER A 278 2.84 -15.06 -11.78
N ASN A 279 3.13 -16.32 -11.45
CA ASN A 279 4.45 -16.94 -11.72
C ASN A 279 4.64 -17.35 -13.19
N TYR A 280 3.56 -17.43 -13.95
CA TYR A 280 3.55 -18.00 -15.31
C TYR A 280 3.12 -16.99 -16.37
N MET A 281 2.47 -15.89 -15.98
CA MET A 281 2.05 -14.83 -16.89
C MET A 281 2.12 -13.47 -16.21
N ASP A 282 2.52 -12.45 -16.97
CA ASP A 282 2.66 -11.05 -16.51
C ASP A 282 1.60 -10.11 -17.13
N ILE A 283 0.67 -10.67 -17.90
CA ILE A 283 -0.48 -9.93 -18.45
C ILE A 283 -1.47 -9.58 -17.34
N PRO A 284 -2.19 -8.44 -17.38
CA PRO A 284 -3.17 -8.13 -16.36
C PRO A 284 -4.32 -9.15 -16.34
N PHE A 285 -4.56 -9.74 -15.17
CA PHE A 285 -5.66 -10.67 -14.95
C PHE A 285 -6.24 -10.52 -13.54
N PHE A 286 -7.43 -11.08 -13.32
CA PHE A 286 -7.97 -11.35 -11.98
C PHE A 286 -8.87 -12.57 -11.99
N VAL A 287 -9.09 -13.15 -10.82
CA VAL A 287 -9.95 -14.31 -10.63
C VAL A 287 -11.25 -13.88 -9.96
N ALA A 288 -12.38 -14.43 -10.42
CA ALA A 288 -13.70 -14.13 -9.89
C ALA A 288 -14.63 -15.34 -9.90
N GLY A 289 -15.63 -15.30 -9.02
CA GLY A 289 -16.76 -16.22 -9.02
C GLY A 289 -17.80 -15.77 -10.03
N ILE A 290 -18.28 -16.70 -10.86
CA ILE A 290 -19.43 -16.48 -11.74
C ILE A 290 -20.47 -17.54 -11.43
N ALA A 291 -21.75 -17.16 -11.40
CA ALA A 291 -22.87 -18.05 -11.13
C ALA A 291 -22.80 -19.31 -12.02
N ASP A 292 -23.07 -20.46 -11.41
CA ASP A 292 -22.99 -21.78 -12.03
C ASP A 292 -24.02 -22.71 -11.40
N GLU A 293 -24.76 -23.46 -12.22
CA GLU A 293 -25.91 -24.25 -11.76
C GLU A 293 -25.49 -25.38 -10.80
N ASP A 294 -24.33 -25.99 -11.02
CA ASP A 294 -23.87 -27.13 -10.23
C ASP A 294 -23.07 -26.72 -8.98
N LEU A 295 -22.37 -25.58 -9.07
CA LEU A 295 -21.37 -25.19 -8.07
C LEU A 295 -21.82 -24.03 -7.19
N GLY A 296 -22.92 -23.37 -7.53
CA GLY A 296 -23.25 -22.04 -7.03
C GLY A 296 -22.39 -20.98 -7.74
N GLU A 297 -21.08 -21.02 -7.54
CA GLU A 297 -20.12 -20.19 -8.26
C GLU A 297 -18.97 -21.02 -8.85
N LYS A 298 -18.67 -20.86 -10.13
CA LYS A 298 -17.44 -21.37 -10.73
C LYS A 298 -16.32 -20.34 -10.66
N VAL A 299 -15.09 -20.83 -10.48
CA VAL A 299 -13.88 -20.03 -10.55
C VAL A 299 -13.57 -19.68 -12.00
N VAL A 300 -13.45 -18.39 -12.33
CA VAL A 300 -13.18 -17.87 -13.66
C VAL A 300 -11.94 -16.99 -13.65
N LEU A 301 -11.06 -17.20 -14.62
CA LEU A 301 -9.93 -16.30 -14.89
C LEU A 301 -10.36 -15.26 -15.93
N LEU A 302 -10.26 -13.97 -15.57
CA LEU A 302 -10.41 -12.87 -16.50
C LEU A 302 -9.04 -12.34 -16.87
N VAL A 303 -8.79 -12.17 -18.17
CA VAL A 303 -7.50 -11.70 -18.70
C VAL A 303 -7.71 -10.53 -19.65
N GLU A 304 -6.88 -9.51 -19.53
CA GLU A 304 -6.88 -8.36 -20.42
C GLU A 304 -5.93 -8.59 -21.59
N ASN A 305 -6.38 -8.31 -22.83
CA ASN A 305 -5.58 -8.33 -24.05
C ASN A 305 -4.75 -9.61 -24.27
N GLY A 306 -5.26 -10.76 -23.83
CA GLY A 306 -4.59 -12.06 -23.98
C GLY A 306 -5.15 -12.93 -25.09
N VAL A 307 -4.40 -13.97 -25.49
CA VAL A 307 -4.88 -15.01 -26.41
C VAL A 307 -5.39 -16.19 -25.58
N LYS A 308 -6.69 -16.50 -25.71
CA LYS A 308 -7.37 -17.49 -24.85
C LYS A 308 -6.71 -18.87 -24.85
N GLU A 309 -6.23 -19.32 -26.01
CA GLU A 309 -5.60 -20.64 -26.14
C GLU A 309 -4.24 -20.68 -25.43
N ASP A 310 -3.41 -19.64 -25.59
CA ASP A 310 -2.11 -19.54 -24.91
C ASP A 310 -2.27 -19.52 -23.38
N ILE A 311 -3.27 -18.78 -22.88
CA ILE A 311 -3.60 -18.74 -21.45
C ILE A 311 -4.05 -20.12 -20.97
N LYS A 312 -4.86 -20.83 -21.76
CA LYS A 312 -5.33 -22.17 -21.42
C LYS A 312 -4.17 -23.16 -21.32
N GLN A 313 -3.29 -23.17 -22.32
CA GLN A 313 -2.08 -23.98 -22.30
C GLN A 313 -1.22 -23.67 -21.09
N THR A 314 -1.05 -22.38 -20.77
CA THR A 314 -0.34 -21.94 -19.56
C THR A 314 -0.99 -22.50 -18.29
N LEU A 315 -2.30 -22.32 -18.11
CA LEU A 315 -3.04 -22.86 -16.95
C LEU A 315 -2.95 -24.38 -16.81
N ASP A 316 -2.83 -25.11 -17.92
CA ASP A 316 -2.71 -26.57 -17.91
C ASP A 316 -1.33 -27.05 -17.45
N THR A 317 -0.30 -26.20 -17.53
CA THR A 317 1.04 -26.50 -16.98
C THR A 317 1.16 -26.26 -15.47
N ILE A 318 0.23 -25.50 -14.88
CA ILE A 318 0.28 -25.13 -13.46
C ILE A 318 -0.23 -26.30 -12.60
N THR A 319 0.61 -26.75 -11.67
CA THR A 319 0.28 -27.85 -10.73
C THR A 319 0.06 -27.38 -9.30
N ASP A 320 0.38 -26.13 -9.00
CA ASP A 320 0.37 -25.55 -7.64
C ASP A 320 -1.03 -25.14 -7.12
N PHE A 321 -2.09 -25.39 -7.90
CA PHE A 321 -3.46 -25.10 -7.45
C PHE A 321 -3.89 -26.07 -6.34
N LYS A 322 -4.55 -25.56 -5.30
CA LYS A 322 -5.25 -26.43 -4.35
C LYS A 322 -6.50 -27.02 -5.01
N LYS A 323 -7.09 -28.02 -4.34
CA LYS A 323 -8.35 -28.62 -4.76
C LYS A 323 -9.42 -27.52 -4.93
N PHE A 324 -10.12 -27.55 -6.07
CA PHE A 324 -11.16 -26.57 -6.46
C PHE A 324 -10.69 -25.16 -6.86
N GLU A 325 -9.38 -24.88 -6.88
CA GLU A 325 -8.86 -23.56 -7.22
C GLU A 325 -8.59 -23.35 -8.71
N LYS A 326 -8.36 -24.42 -9.48
CA LYS A 326 -8.07 -24.29 -10.92
C LYS A 326 -9.25 -23.61 -11.63
N PRO A 327 -9.03 -22.49 -12.36
CA PRO A 327 -10.10 -21.82 -13.11
C PRO A 327 -10.81 -22.78 -14.06
N LYS A 328 -12.15 -22.79 -14.04
CA LYS A 328 -13.01 -23.64 -14.89
C LYS A 328 -13.28 -23.00 -16.25
N SER A 329 -13.09 -21.69 -16.38
CA SER A 329 -13.21 -20.96 -17.65
C SER A 329 -12.28 -19.75 -17.70
N ILE A 330 -11.96 -19.35 -18.92
CA ILE A 330 -11.16 -18.15 -19.23
C ILE A 330 -12.01 -17.19 -20.04
N VAL A 331 -12.02 -15.93 -19.61
CA VAL A 331 -12.67 -14.82 -20.30
C VAL A 331 -11.60 -13.79 -20.65
N VAL A 332 -11.51 -13.44 -21.93
CA VAL A 332 -10.60 -12.40 -22.41
C VAL A 332 -11.40 -11.14 -22.68
N LEU A 333 -10.95 -10.02 -22.11
CA LEU A 333 -11.49 -8.70 -22.36
C LEU A 333 -10.42 -7.83 -23.03
N LYS A 334 -10.85 -6.87 -23.85
CA LYS A 334 -9.94 -5.89 -24.44
C LYS A 334 -9.36 -4.95 -23.39
N GLU A 335 -10.16 -4.56 -22.41
CA GLU A 335 -9.72 -3.63 -21.36
C GLU A 335 -10.53 -3.84 -20.08
N PHE A 336 -9.86 -3.76 -18.94
CA PHE A 336 -10.44 -3.74 -17.61
C PHE A 336 -10.75 -2.31 -17.17
N ILE A 337 -11.81 -2.17 -16.39
CA ILE A 337 -12.17 -0.90 -15.79
C ILE A 337 -11.24 -0.64 -14.61
N ARG A 338 -10.60 0.54 -14.57
CA ARG A 338 -9.65 0.94 -13.51
C ARG A 338 -10.08 2.21 -12.80
N THR A 339 -9.59 2.41 -11.57
CA THR A 339 -9.67 3.69 -10.85
C THR A 339 -8.69 4.71 -11.44
N GLU A 340 -8.80 5.98 -11.05
CA GLU A 340 -7.78 7.01 -11.35
C GLU A 340 -6.37 6.58 -10.88
N SER A 341 -6.30 5.88 -9.74
CA SER A 341 -5.05 5.30 -9.23
C SER A 341 -4.61 4.01 -9.94
N GLY A 342 -5.23 3.62 -11.06
CA GLY A 342 -4.88 2.44 -11.86
C GLY A 342 -5.34 1.08 -11.31
N LYS A 343 -6.10 1.03 -10.21
CA LYS A 343 -6.55 -0.25 -9.61
C LYS A 343 -7.72 -0.84 -10.39
N ILE A 344 -7.68 -2.14 -10.68
CA ILE A 344 -8.75 -2.87 -11.37
C ILE A 344 -10.03 -2.85 -10.52
N GLN A 345 -11.13 -2.37 -11.09
CA GLN A 345 -12.47 -2.42 -10.51
C GLN A 345 -13.15 -3.75 -10.91
N ARG A 346 -12.88 -4.82 -10.15
CA ARG A 346 -13.37 -6.19 -10.44
C ARG A 346 -14.87 -6.25 -10.71
N PHE A 347 -15.69 -5.73 -9.80
CA PHE A 347 -17.16 -5.76 -9.93
C PHE A 347 -17.67 -5.01 -11.17
N LYS A 348 -17.10 -3.84 -11.49
CA LYS A 348 -17.49 -3.10 -12.71
C LYS A 348 -17.01 -3.83 -13.96
N THR A 349 -15.81 -4.40 -13.94
CA THR A 349 -15.29 -5.18 -15.07
C THR A 349 -16.15 -6.43 -15.32
N LEU A 350 -16.58 -7.12 -14.25
CA LEU A 350 -17.51 -8.26 -14.37
C LEU A 350 -18.87 -7.87 -14.93
N SER A 351 -19.33 -6.63 -14.74
CA SER A 351 -20.58 -6.15 -15.33
C SER A 351 -20.55 -6.10 -16.86
N LEU A 352 -19.36 -6.05 -17.48
CA LEU A 352 -19.19 -6.14 -18.93
C LEU A 352 -19.56 -7.53 -19.48
N LEU A 353 -19.61 -8.56 -18.63
CA LEU A 353 -19.97 -9.93 -19.02
C LEU A 353 -21.48 -10.16 -19.01
N LYS A 354 -22.25 -9.28 -18.36
CA LYS A 354 -23.70 -9.35 -18.31
C LYS A 354 -24.27 -8.67 -19.56
N THR A 355 -24.28 -9.39 -20.67
CA THR A 355 -25.05 -9.01 -21.88
C THR A 355 -26.16 -10.01 -22.11
#